data_AF-A0A5K1EY61-F1
#
_entry.id   AF-A0A5K1EY61-F1
#
_cell.length_a   1.000
_cell.length_b   1.000
_cell.length_c   1.000
_cell.angle_alpha   90.00
_cell.angle_beta   90.00
_cell.angle_gamma   90.00
#
_symmetry.space_group_name_H-M   'P 1'
#
loop_
_entity.id
_entity.type
_entity.pdbx_description
1 polymer ?
#
loop_
_entity_poly.entity_id
_entity_poly.type
_entity_poly.pdbx_seq_one_letter_code
_entity_poly.pdbx_strand_id
1 'polypeptide(L)'
;MDRAKEAIRDNMKGKKKLYMPIWKIIDERWSGQLHRPLHAAAYYLNPAIRYLPTFKKDREVEYGMLDCIDVLVSDSKEQDAIHMSINKHDTASGTMARDTAVRCRTTMRP
;
A
#
# COMPACT_ATOMS: atom_id res chain seq x y z
N MET A 1 -6.57 5.31 -1.09
CA MET A 1 -7.32 6.59 -0.96
C MET A 1 -8.83 6.39 -1.22
N ASP A 2 -9.20 5.32 -1.92
CA ASP A 2 -10.55 5.10 -2.46
C ASP A 2 -11.63 4.95 -1.41
N ARG A 3 -11.36 4.25 -0.30
CA ARG A 3 -12.33 4.11 0.81
C ARG A 3 -12.81 5.46 1.34
N ALA A 4 -11.92 6.46 1.44
CA ALA A 4 -12.28 7.79 1.89
C ALA A 4 -13.15 8.52 0.85
N LYS A 5 -12.79 8.41 -0.43
CA LYS A 5 -13.58 8.94 -1.55
C LYS A 5 -14.97 8.34 -1.63
N GLU A 6 -15.08 7.02 -1.50
CA GLU A 6 -16.35 6.29 -1.48
C GLU A 6 -17.23 6.73 -0.31
N ALA A 7 -16.67 6.83 0.91
CA ALA A 7 -17.41 7.33 2.07
C ALA A 7 -17.93 8.77 1.86
N ILE A 8 -17.15 9.65 1.23
CA ILE A 8 -17.59 11.01 0.88
C ILE A 8 -18.74 10.96 -0.14
N ARG A 9 -18.62 10.13 -1.19
CA ARG A 9 -19.68 9.96 -2.20
C ARG A 9 -20.98 9.49 -1.54
N ASP A 10 -20.88 8.50 -0.66
CA ASP A 10 -22.03 7.87 -0.01
C ASP A 10 -22.71 8.84 0.96
N ASN A 11 -21.92 9.59 1.75
CA ASN A 11 -22.44 10.68 2.59
C ASN A 11 -23.14 11.79 1.79
N MET A 12 -22.66 12.06 0.58
CA MET A 12 -23.29 13.02 -0.35
C MET A 12 -24.43 12.38 -1.17
N LYS A 13 -24.88 11.17 -0.82
CA LYS A 13 -25.97 10.42 -1.48
C LYS A 13 -25.74 10.25 -2.98
N GLY A 14 -24.48 10.07 -3.39
CA GLY A 14 -24.12 9.94 -4.80
C GLY A 14 -24.30 11.21 -5.65
N LYS A 15 -24.58 12.37 -5.05
CA LYS A 15 -24.73 13.64 -5.78
C LYS A 15 -23.39 14.15 -6.29
N LYS A 16 -23.05 13.77 -7.53
CA LYS A 16 -21.77 14.07 -8.19
C LYS A 16 -21.31 15.52 -8.08
N LYS A 17 -22.24 16.48 -8.22
CA LYS A 17 -21.95 17.92 -8.11
C LYS A 17 -21.36 18.33 -6.75
N LEU A 18 -21.66 17.59 -5.68
CA LEU A 18 -21.22 17.90 -4.31
C LEU A 18 -19.86 17.29 -3.99
N TYR A 19 -19.63 16.02 -4.35
CA TYR A 19 -18.39 15.33 -3.96
C TYR A 19 -17.26 15.45 -4.98
N MET A 20 -17.53 15.69 -6.28
CA MET A 20 -16.46 15.78 -7.28
C MET A 20 -15.44 16.90 -7.00
N PRO A 21 -15.86 18.12 -6.58
CA PRO A 21 -14.89 19.15 -6.21
C PRO A 21 -13.99 18.71 -5.04
N ILE A 22 -14.57 17.99 -4.07
CA ILE A 22 -13.84 17.46 -2.91
C ILE A 22 -12.84 16.39 -3.36
N TRP A 23 -13.27 15.44 -4.20
CA TRP A 23 -12.39 14.42 -4.75
C TRP A 23 -11.22 15.04 -5.51
N LYS A 24 -11.46 16.09 -6.32
CA LYS A 24 -10.41 16.80 -7.05
C LYS A 24 -9.36 17.41 -6.11
N ILE A 25 -9.79 18.07 -5.03
CA ILE A 25 -8.87 18.62 -4.02
C ILE A 25 -8.05 17.50 -3.38
N ILE A 26 -8.69 16.38 -3.06
CA ILE A 26 -7.97 15.25 -2.44
C ILE A 26 -6.97 14.65 -3.44
N ASP A 27 -7.33 14.52 -4.72
CA ASP A 27 -6.42 14.03 -5.77
C ASP A 27 -5.20 14.94 -5.93
N GLU A 28 -5.40 16.24 -6.00
CA GLU A 28 -4.30 17.21 -6.09
C GLU A 28 -3.35 17.11 -4.88
N ARG A 29 -3.90 16.93 -3.67
CA ARG A 29 -3.08 16.75 -2.45
C ARG A 29 -2.42 15.38 -2.39
N TRP A 30 -3.10 14.35 -2.88
CA TRP A 30 -2.56 13.01 -2.97
C TRP A 30 -1.36 13.02 -3.90
N SER A 31 -1.53 13.39 -5.17
CA SER A 31 -0.44 13.43 -6.15
C SER A 31 0.69 14.38 -5.76
N GLY A 32 0.38 15.54 -5.16
CA GLY A 32 1.38 16.58 -4.86
C GLY A 32 2.14 16.40 -3.54
N GLN A 33 1.61 15.67 -2.55
CA GLN A 33 2.19 15.62 -1.20
C GLN A 33 2.31 14.20 -0.62
N LEU A 34 1.28 13.37 -0.80
CA LEU A 34 1.13 12.09 -0.11
C LEU A 34 1.46 10.87 -0.99
N HIS A 35 1.38 10.99 -2.30
CA HIS A 35 1.75 9.96 -3.28
C HIS A 35 3.28 9.90 -3.42
N ARG A 36 3.92 9.50 -2.32
CA ARG A 36 5.36 9.25 -2.27
C ARG A 36 5.60 7.75 -2.33
N PRO A 37 6.68 7.32 -3.00
CA PRO A 37 7.07 5.91 -3.03
C PRO A 37 7.06 5.25 -1.64
N LEU A 38 7.49 5.98 -0.60
CA LEU A 38 7.49 5.50 0.77
C LEU A 38 6.09 5.13 1.31
N HIS A 39 5.05 5.87 0.97
CA HIS A 39 3.67 5.54 1.40
C HIS A 39 3.15 4.30 0.66
N ALA A 40 3.47 4.15 -0.62
CA ALA A 40 3.13 2.97 -1.39
C ALA A 40 3.84 1.73 -0.84
N ALA A 41 5.15 1.83 -0.56
CA ALA A 41 5.93 0.78 0.10
C ALA A 41 5.38 0.41 1.48
N ALA A 42 5.07 1.41 2.32
CA ALA A 42 4.50 1.18 3.65
C ALA A 42 3.15 0.46 3.58
N TYR A 43 2.28 0.84 2.64
CA TYR A 43 1.01 0.14 2.44
C TYR A 43 1.22 -1.29 1.91
N TYR A 44 2.12 -1.47 0.94
CA TYR A 44 2.40 -2.78 0.33
C TYR A 44 2.96 -3.79 1.35
N LEU A 45 3.91 -3.34 2.17
CA LEU A 45 4.65 -4.17 3.12
C LEU A 45 3.90 -4.36 4.45
N ASN A 46 2.80 -3.65 4.69
CA ASN A 46 2.02 -3.80 5.92
C ASN A 46 1.30 -5.16 5.95
N PRO A 47 1.68 -6.10 6.83
CA PRO A 47 1.07 -7.44 6.87
C PRO A 47 -0.41 -7.40 7.25
N ALA A 48 -0.82 -6.45 8.11
CA ALA A 48 -2.20 -6.29 8.53
C ALA A 48 -3.12 -5.88 7.38
N ILE A 49 -2.56 -5.33 6.30
CA ILE A 49 -3.27 -4.96 5.08
C ILE A 49 -3.08 -6.04 4.00
N ARG A 50 -1.84 -6.45 3.73
CA ARG A 50 -1.46 -7.36 2.64
C ARG A 50 -2.19 -8.70 2.69
N TYR A 51 -2.40 -9.23 3.89
CA TYR A 51 -2.99 -10.55 4.09
C TYR A 51 -4.49 -10.51 4.43
N LEU A 52 -5.16 -9.36 4.27
CA LEU A 52 -6.61 -9.29 4.42
C LEU A 52 -7.30 -10.10 3.32
N PRO A 53 -8.41 -10.81 3.60
CA PRO A 53 -9.19 -11.49 2.57
C PRO A 53 -9.73 -10.54 1.49
N THR A 54 -9.89 -9.26 1.82
CA THR A 54 -10.37 -8.20 0.93
C THR A 54 -9.24 -7.47 0.20
N PHE A 55 -7.98 -7.85 0.43
CA PHE A 55 -6.84 -7.22 -0.21
C PHE A 55 -6.90 -7.40 -1.73
N LYS A 56 -6.65 -6.31 -2.46
CA LYS A 56 -6.53 -6.31 -3.91
C LYS A 56 -5.15 -5.80 -4.28
N LYS A 57 -4.46 -6.51 -5.18
CA LYS A 57 -3.21 -6.02 -5.76
C LYS A 57 -3.54 -4.81 -6.63
N ASP A 58 -2.89 -3.70 -6.31
CA ASP A 58 -2.99 -2.44 -7.02
C ASP A 58 -1.64 -2.16 -7.68
N ARG A 59 -1.64 -1.88 -8.98
CA ARG A 59 -0.41 -1.67 -9.75
C ARG A 59 0.28 -0.37 -9.37
N GLU A 60 -0.45 0.70 -9.05
CA GLU A 60 0.15 1.96 -8.63
C GLU A 60 0.88 1.80 -7.31
N VAL A 61 0.31 1.02 -6.39
CA VAL A 61 0.96 0.67 -5.11
C VAL A 61 2.21 -0.20 -5.34
N GLU A 62 2.13 -1.18 -6.25
CA GLU A 62 3.27 -2.05 -6.57
C GLU A 62 4.43 -1.26 -7.20
N TYR A 63 4.15 -0.43 -8.21
CA TYR A 63 5.17 0.42 -8.82
C TYR A 63 5.72 1.44 -7.83
N GLY A 64 4.87 2.09 -7.04
CA GLY A 64 5.35 3.03 -6.02
C GLY A 64 6.23 2.38 -4.95
N MET A 65 6.02 1.09 -4.64
CA MET A 65 6.91 0.34 -3.76
C MET A 65 8.27 0.07 -4.41
N LEU A 66 8.29 -0.30 -5.69
CA LEU A 66 9.54 -0.49 -6.46
C LEU A 66 10.32 0.83 -6.60
N ASP A 67 9.63 1.93 -6.95
CA ASP A 67 10.21 3.28 -7.00
C ASP A 67 10.86 3.65 -5.65
N CYS A 68 10.28 3.17 -4.53
CA CYS A 68 10.83 3.46 -3.20
C CYS A 68 12.14 2.74 -2.97
N ILE A 69 12.27 1.51 -3.46
CA ILE A 69 13.51 0.73 -3.37
C ILE A 69 14.58 1.38 -4.23
N ASP A 70 14.24 1.77 -5.47
CA ASP A 70 15.18 2.42 -6.39
C ASP A 70 15.71 3.75 -5.82
N VAL A 71 14.87 4.49 -5.08
CA VAL A 71 15.26 5.75 -4.42
C VAL A 71 16.12 5.50 -3.17
N LEU A 72 15.82 4.48 -2.37
CA LEU A 72 16.46 4.26 -1.07
C LEU A 72 17.73 3.39 -1.14
N VAL A 73 17.83 2.53 -2.14
CA VAL A 73 18.88 1.51 -2.23
C VAL A 73 19.64 1.71 -3.54
N SER A 74 20.89 2.13 -3.47
CA SER A 74 21.72 2.38 -4.66
C SER A 74 22.53 1.15 -5.10
N ASP A 75 22.73 0.17 -4.21
CA ASP A 75 23.48 -1.05 -4.54
C ASP A 75 22.56 -2.09 -5.21
N SER A 76 22.95 -2.54 -6.40
CA SER A 76 22.12 -3.44 -7.20
C SER A 76 21.99 -4.84 -6.59
N LYS A 77 23.01 -5.32 -5.85
CA LYS A 77 22.93 -6.65 -5.22
C LYS A 77 21.97 -6.62 -4.02
N GLU A 78 21.95 -5.50 -3.30
CA GLU A 78 20.98 -5.28 -2.23
C GLU A 78 19.55 -5.18 -2.79
N GLN A 79 19.36 -4.45 -3.89
CA GLN A 79 18.07 -4.41 -4.60
C GLN A 79 17.59 -5.82 -5.00
N ASP A 80 18.45 -6.64 -5.61
CA ASP A 80 18.12 -8.03 -5.98
C ASP A 80 17.70 -8.86 -4.75
N ALA A 81 18.42 -8.74 -3.63
CA ALA A 81 18.10 -9.46 -2.40
C ALA A 81 16.77 -9.01 -1.78
N ILE A 82 16.45 -7.72 -1.86
CA ILE A 82 15.15 -7.18 -1.45
C ILE A 82 14.05 -7.73 -2.34
N HIS A 83 14.26 -7.77 -3.66
CA HIS A 83 13.26 -8.29 -4.60
C HIS A 83 12.94 -9.77 -4.32
N MET A 84 13.94 -10.59 -4.02
CA MET A 84 13.72 -11.98 -3.58
C MET A 84 12.93 -12.06 -2.27
N SER A 85 13.15 -11.12 -1.34
CA SER A 85 12.44 -11.06 -0.06
C SER A 85 10.98 -10.63 -0.21
N ILE A 86 10.68 -9.76 -1.18
CA ILE A 86 9.31 -9.36 -1.51
C ILE A 86 8.49 -10.55 -1.98
N ASN A 87 9.05 -11.45 -2.80
CA ASN A 87 8.34 -12.66 -3.21
C ASN A 87 8.02 -13.58 -2.02
N LYS A 88 8.95 -13.70 -1.05
CA LYS A 88 8.69 -14.45 0.20
C LYS A 88 7.58 -13.82 1.02
N HIS A 89 7.54 -12.49 1.08
CA HIS A 89 6.46 -11.74 1.70
C HIS A 89 5.12 -12.01 0.99
N ASP A 90 5.07 -11.89 -0.33
CA ASP A 90 3.86 -12.14 -1.11
C ASP A 90 3.27 -13.53 -0.94
N THR A 91 4.14 -14.52 -0.88
CA THR A 91 3.76 -15.93 -0.72
C THR A 91 3.61 -16.36 0.73
N ALA A 92 3.80 -15.45 1.70
CA ALA A 92 3.82 -15.78 3.12
C ALA A 92 4.73 -16.98 3.44
N SER A 93 5.90 -17.07 2.79
CA SER A 93 6.77 -18.25 2.86
C SER A 93 7.99 -18.05 3.77
N GLY A 94 8.70 -19.14 4.04
CA GLY A 94 9.90 -19.13 4.90
C GLY A 94 9.59 -18.71 6.34
N THR A 95 10.37 -17.77 6.88
CA THR A 95 10.16 -17.27 8.25
C THR A 95 8.85 -16.51 8.41
N MET A 96 8.30 -15.94 7.33
CA MET A 96 7.03 -15.24 7.36
C MET A 96 5.83 -16.20 7.47
N ALA A 97 6.01 -17.47 7.11
CA ALA A 97 4.98 -18.52 7.21
C ALA A 97 4.77 -19.05 8.64
N ARG A 98 5.70 -18.77 9.56
CA ARG A 98 5.66 -19.34 10.91
C ARG A 98 4.38 -18.94 11.64
N ASP A 99 3.82 -19.86 12.41
CA ASP A 99 2.57 -19.64 13.16
C ASP A 99 2.60 -18.37 14.02
N THR A 100 3.75 -18.08 14.65
CA THR A 100 3.94 -16.85 15.43
C THR A 100 3.85 -15.62 14.55
N ALA A 101 4.48 -15.61 13.38
CA ALA A 101 4.40 -14.51 12.44
C ALA A 101 2.95 -14.32 11.99
N VAL A 102 2.28 -15.39 11.55
CA VAL A 102 0.87 -15.35 11.10
C VAL A 102 -0.06 -14.78 12.18
N ARG A 103 0.02 -15.27 13.42
CA ARG A 103 -0.81 -14.77 14.54
C ARG A 103 -0.54 -13.29 14.88
N CYS A 104 0.66 -12.80 14.60
CA CYS A 104 1.07 -11.44 14.96
C CYS A 104 0.87 -10.40 13.84
N ARG A 105 0.52 -10.81 12.62
CA ARG A 105 0.39 -9.91 11.45
C ARG A 105 -0.57 -8.74 11.65
N THR A 106 -1.61 -8.91 12.46
CA THR A 106 -2.64 -7.88 12.70
C THR A 106 -2.54 -7.22 14.07
N THR A 107 -1.71 -7.75 14.97
CA THR A 107 -1.59 -7.28 16.36
C THR A 107 -0.32 -6.48 16.60
N MET A 108 0.72 -6.69 15.78
CA MET A 108 1.90 -5.83 15.80
C MET A 108 1.59 -4.52 15.08
N ARG A 109 1.90 -3.40 15.73
CA ARG A 109 1.79 -2.07 15.13
C ARG A 109 2.87 -1.91 14.05
N PRO A 110 2.58 -1.21 12.95
CA PRO A 110 3.60 -0.83 11.96
C PRO A 110 4.65 0.09 12.57
#